data_AF-A0A7J7M4E5-F1
#
_entry.id   AF-A0A7J7M4E5-F1
#
_cell.length_a   1.000
_cell.length_b   1.000
_cell.length_c   1.000
_cell.angle_alpha   90.00
_cell.angle_beta   90.00
_cell.angle_gamma   90.00
#
_symmetry.space_group_name_H-M   'P 1'
#
loop_
_entity.id
_entity.type
_entity.pdbx_description
1 polymer ?
#
loop_
_entity_poly.entity_id
_entity_poly.type
_entity_poly.pdbx_seq_one_letter_code
_entity_poly.pdbx_strand_id
1 'polypeptide(L)'
;MSLEASSTIMYRGINGLVFFSRANQGLINIPEPRLNFIGRYPDLAASTNGIICCISMPVMKFTFQLCNPVSKDLVAISNPNRRLNIGLVFDPLNSPSHYMVVCPHTISGFMSSCDETFSQVYGFEVFSSRTGLWRESNAAVRIFNHSYPMKRSVFAGGKLYWRMPVDILWFDHKIDYAGHLRSPVKEKGEMRSHVEIGECRGELSYTTITNTDIEIWIVKAKKEFEFDWVKKYNIRLADILEKSEGLVIRRDEMRPLPFEWEGMVLFLVKAKRNGYIYTYYVKTGELKLFYKPEEMKVVPYFSYRSSLAPLPKLCG
;
A
#
# COMPACT_ATOMS: atom_id res chain seq x y z
N MET A 1 29.03 1.89 -8.58
CA MET A 1 28.34 3.06 -8.01
C MET A 1 26.89 2.63 -7.82
N SER A 2 26.50 2.18 -6.63
CA SER A 2 25.13 1.71 -6.38
C SER A 2 24.21 2.93 -6.27
N LEU A 3 23.35 3.15 -7.25
CA LEU A 3 22.23 4.07 -7.05
C LEU A 3 21.35 3.48 -5.95
N GLU A 4 21.34 4.10 -4.78
CA GLU A 4 20.34 3.79 -3.76
C GLU A 4 18.95 4.03 -4.38
N ALA A 5 18.11 3.01 -4.37
CA ALA A 5 16.73 3.13 -4.83
C ALA A 5 16.02 4.16 -3.94
N SER A 6 15.69 5.33 -4.49
CA SER A 6 14.95 6.35 -3.77
C SER A 6 13.52 5.86 -3.54
N SER A 7 13.14 5.65 -2.28
CA SER A 7 11.74 5.46 -1.90
C SER A 7 10.93 6.66 -2.39
N THR A 8 9.93 6.37 -3.21
CA THR A 8 9.12 7.35 -3.93
C THR A 8 7.67 7.06 -3.65
N ILE A 9 6.84 8.10 -3.50
CA ILE A 9 5.40 7.90 -3.31
C ILE A 9 4.70 8.32 -4.59
N MET A 10 3.72 7.52 -5.01
CA MET A 10 3.06 7.69 -6.30
C MET A 10 1.61 8.14 -6.11
N TYR A 11 1.15 9.15 -6.83
CA TYR A 11 -0.24 9.62 -6.75
C TYR A 11 -0.86 9.72 -8.12
N ARG A 12 -2.16 9.49 -8.23
CA ARG A 12 -2.89 9.78 -9.47
C ARG A 12 -3.47 11.19 -9.39
N GLY A 13 -2.96 12.10 -10.22
CA GLY A 13 -3.56 13.40 -10.51
C GLY A 13 -4.45 13.34 -11.76
N ILE A 14 -5.11 14.46 -12.09
CA ILE A 14 -5.92 14.59 -13.32
C ILE A 14 -5.07 14.38 -14.59
N ASN A 15 -3.78 14.73 -14.51
CA ASN A 15 -2.82 14.68 -15.61
C ASN A 15 -1.97 13.41 -15.65
N GLY A 16 -2.26 12.39 -14.85
CA GLY A 16 -1.47 11.15 -14.77
C GLY A 16 -0.91 10.87 -13.38
N LEU A 17 0.04 9.94 -13.30
CA LEU A 17 0.74 9.63 -12.06
C LEU A 17 1.82 10.67 -11.73
N VAL A 18 1.94 11.02 -10.47
CA VAL A 18 2.93 11.94 -9.91
C VAL A 18 3.77 11.13 -8.93
N PHE A 19 5.10 11.23 -9.06
CA PHE A 19 6.05 10.48 -8.26
C PHE A 19 6.89 11.44 -7.43
N PHE A 20 6.95 11.20 -6.13
CA PHE A 20 7.59 12.07 -5.16
C PHE A 20 8.77 11.38 -4.50
N SER A 21 10.00 11.88 -4.72
CA SER A 21 11.24 11.32 -4.14
C SER A 21 11.63 12.01 -2.82
N ARG A 22 12.39 11.29 -1.97
CA ARG A 22 12.74 11.67 -0.59
C ARG A 22 13.72 12.86 -0.45
N ALA A 23 14.34 13.34 -1.53
CA ALA A 23 15.39 14.34 -1.43
C ALA A 23 15.29 15.35 -2.59
N ASN A 24 16.01 16.46 -2.48
CA ASN A 24 16.25 17.50 -3.50
C ASN A 24 16.81 16.99 -4.87
N GLN A 25 16.56 15.74 -5.25
CA GLN A 25 16.94 15.10 -6.50
C GLN A 25 15.89 15.27 -7.61
N GLY A 26 14.82 16.04 -7.36
CA GLY A 26 13.77 16.30 -8.34
C GLY A 26 12.85 15.10 -8.58
N LEU A 27 11.86 15.32 -9.44
CA LEU A 27 10.96 14.28 -9.94
C LEU A 27 11.81 13.16 -10.55
N ILE A 28 11.54 11.91 -10.19
CA ILE A 28 12.05 10.80 -11.01
C ILE A 28 11.37 10.95 -12.36
N ASN A 29 12.16 11.24 -13.39
CA ASN A 29 11.69 11.36 -14.77
C ASN A 29 11.21 9.99 -15.25
N ILE A 30 9.96 9.67 -14.93
CA ILE A 30 9.24 8.63 -15.63
C ILE A 30 8.91 9.18 -17.01
N PRO A 31 9.36 8.54 -18.10
CA PRO A 31 9.20 9.08 -19.45
C PRO A 31 7.75 9.39 -19.81
N GLU A 32 6.78 8.71 -19.17
CA GLU A 32 5.36 8.88 -19.45
C GLU A 32 4.49 8.72 -18.18
N PRO A 33 4.36 9.76 -17.35
CA PRO A 33 3.60 9.70 -16.09
C PRO A 33 2.12 9.39 -16.30
N ARG A 34 1.57 9.68 -17.49
CA ARG A 34 0.18 9.36 -17.86
C ARG A 34 -0.07 7.87 -18.05
N LEU A 35 0.98 7.06 -18.16
CA LEU A 35 0.88 5.63 -18.46
C LEU A 35 0.00 5.34 -19.68
N ASN A 36 0.03 6.20 -20.70
CA ASN A 36 -0.82 6.06 -21.89
C ASN A 36 -0.64 4.70 -22.58
N PHE A 37 0.55 4.11 -22.44
CA PHE A 37 0.88 2.78 -22.98
C PHE A 37 0.08 1.63 -22.34
N ILE A 38 -0.53 1.82 -21.18
CA ILE A 38 -1.38 0.81 -20.50
C ILE A 38 -2.82 0.84 -21.03
N GLY A 39 -3.22 1.94 -21.66
CA GLY A 39 -4.57 2.18 -22.18
C GLY A 39 -5.34 3.25 -21.40
N ARG A 40 -6.64 3.38 -21.67
CA ARG A 40 -7.48 4.42 -21.06
C ARG A 40 -7.86 4.03 -19.62
N TYR A 41 -7.40 4.85 -18.67
CA TYR A 41 -7.80 4.87 -17.26
C TYR A 41 -7.57 3.57 -16.45
N PRO A 42 -6.34 3.04 -16.35
CA PRO A 42 -6.08 1.89 -15.49
C PRO A 42 -6.41 2.18 -14.02
N ASP A 43 -7.10 1.24 -13.35
CA ASP A 43 -7.32 1.30 -11.91
C ASP A 43 -6.14 0.66 -11.20
N LEU A 44 -5.40 1.48 -10.49
CA LEU A 44 -4.16 1.07 -9.87
C LEU A 44 -4.45 0.22 -8.61
N ALA A 45 -3.81 -0.95 -8.52
CA ALA A 45 -4.18 -1.99 -7.57
C ALA A 45 -3.03 -2.41 -6.63
N ALA A 46 -1.81 -2.52 -7.13
CA ALA A 46 -0.61 -2.77 -6.31
C ALA A 46 0.62 -2.10 -6.93
N SER A 47 1.66 -1.86 -6.12
CA SER A 47 3.01 -1.68 -6.64
C SER A 47 4.04 -2.13 -5.61
N THR A 48 5.22 -2.49 -6.09
CA THR A 48 6.39 -2.76 -5.26
C THR A 48 7.65 -2.65 -6.11
N ASN A 49 8.70 -2.06 -5.54
CA ASN A 49 10.04 -2.03 -6.13
C ASN A 49 10.09 -1.76 -7.64
N GLY A 50 9.33 -0.78 -8.13
CA GLY A 50 9.40 -0.33 -9.52
C GLY A 50 8.33 -0.93 -10.44
N ILE A 51 7.68 -2.02 -10.02
CA ILE A 51 6.58 -2.64 -10.78
C ILE A 51 5.25 -2.11 -10.27
N ILE A 52 4.38 -1.76 -11.22
CA ILE A 52 3.03 -1.31 -10.99
C ILE A 52 2.05 -2.36 -11.53
N CYS A 53 1.03 -2.69 -10.75
CA CYS A 53 -0.09 -3.52 -11.17
C CYS A 53 -1.37 -2.68 -11.28
N CYS A 54 -1.91 -2.65 -12.49
CA CYS A 54 -3.17 -2.03 -12.84
C CYS A 54 -4.23 -3.09 -13.10
N ILE A 55 -5.48 -2.77 -12.81
CA ILE A 55 -6.65 -3.54 -13.20
C ILE A 55 -7.28 -2.82 -14.38
N SER A 56 -7.46 -3.58 -15.47
CA SER A 56 -8.27 -3.15 -16.61
C SER A 56 -9.57 -3.94 -16.64
N MET A 57 -10.67 -3.26 -16.96
CA MET A 57 -12.01 -3.83 -17.08
C MET A 57 -12.57 -3.64 -18.50
N PRO A 58 -12.01 -4.30 -19.53
CA PRO A 58 -12.66 -4.34 -20.83
C PRO A 58 -13.91 -5.22 -20.75
N VAL A 59 -15.03 -4.58 -20.44
CA VAL A 59 -16.42 -5.02 -20.66
C VAL A 59 -16.91 -6.21 -19.82
N MET A 60 -16.13 -7.25 -19.51
CA MET A 60 -16.50 -8.35 -18.58
C MET A 60 -15.34 -9.23 -18.04
N LYS A 61 -14.08 -8.96 -18.39
CA LYS A 61 -12.93 -9.73 -17.89
C LYS A 61 -11.97 -8.82 -17.13
N PHE A 62 -11.62 -9.21 -15.90
CA PHE A 62 -10.58 -8.52 -15.14
C PHE A 62 -9.22 -9.01 -15.64
N THR A 63 -8.41 -8.08 -16.12
CA THR A 63 -7.03 -8.36 -16.52
C THR A 63 -6.11 -7.52 -15.66
N PHE A 64 -5.12 -8.18 -15.05
CA PHE A 64 -4.04 -7.48 -14.38
C PHE A 64 -3.01 -7.08 -15.42
N GLN A 65 -2.66 -5.81 -15.45
CA GLN A 65 -1.61 -5.25 -16.28
C GLN A 65 -0.45 -4.87 -15.38
N LEU A 66 0.63 -5.65 -15.44
CA LEU A 66 1.88 -5.33 -14.77
C LEU A 66 2.74 -4.50 -15.70
N CYS A 67 3.31 -3.42 -15.19
CA CYS A 67 4.21 -2.60 -15.96
C CYS A 67 5.40 -2.11 -15.15
N ASN A 68 6.50 -1.85 -15.85
CA ASN A 68 7.58 -1.00 -15.36
C ASN A 68 7.46 0.36 -16.08
N PRO A 69 7.10 1.44 -15.37
CA PRO A 69 6.96 2.77 -15.98
C PRO A 69 8.24 3.35 -16.59
N VAL A 70 9.41 2.89 -16.15
CA VAL A 70 10.71 3.36 -16.64
C VAL A 70 11.01 2.74 -18.00
N SER A 71 10.86 1.41 -18.13
CA SER A 71 11.11 0.71 -19.41
C SER A 71 9.91 0.71 -20.36
N LYS A 72 8.71 1.03 -19.86
CA LYS A 72 7.41 0.87 -20.54
C LYS A 72 7.07 -0.58 -20.89
N ASP A 73 7.75 -1.54 -20.26
CA ASP A 73 7.38 -2.95 -20.38
C ASP A 73 5.99 -3.16 -19.78
N LEU A 74 5.15 -3.95 -20.47
CA LEU A 74 3.77 -4.21 -20.09
C LEU A 74 3.44 -5.70 -20.28
N VAL A 75 2.81 -6.28 -19.28
CA VAL A 75 2.41 -7.69 -19.26
C VAL A 75 0.97 -7.78 -18.79
N ALA A 76 0.15 -8.48 -19.56
CA ALA A 76 -1.21 -8.82 -19.16
C ALA A 76 -1.26 -10.22 -18.55
N ILE A 77 -1.86 -10.33 -17.36
CA ILE A 77 -2.12 -11.59 -16.68
C ILE A 77 -3.64 -11.72 -16.54
N SER A 78 -4.18 -12.81 -17.09
CA SER A 78 -5.57 -13.18 -16.86
C SER A 78 -5.73 -13.64 -15.41
N ASN A 79 -6.65 -13.02 -14.67
CA ASN A 79 -7.04 -13.52 -13.36
C ASN A 79 -8.16 -14.55 -13.55
N PRO A 80 -7.97 -15.83 -13.17
CA PRO A 80 -9.01 -16.85 -13.30
C PRO A 80 -10.27 -16.48 -12.49
N ASN A 81 -10.12 -15.83 -11.33
CA ASN A 81 -11.17 -15.70 -10.33
C ASN A 81 -11.66 -14.27 -10.08
N ARG A 82 -11.36 -13.34 -10.99
CA ARG A 82 -11.91 -11.96 -11.00
C ARG A 82 -11.74 -11.20 -9.67
N ARG A 83 -10.67 -11.50 -8.92
CA ARG A 83 -10.40 -10.90 -7.61
C ARG A 83 -9.84 -9.49 -7.75
N LEU A 84 -10.28 -8.58 -6.89
CA LEU A 84 -9.88 -7.16 -6.90
C LEU A 84 -8.75 -6.82 -5.92
N ASN A 85 -8.63 -7.60 -4.85
CA ASN A 85 -7.58 -7.41 -3.86
C ASN A 85 -6.34 -8.17 -4.31
N ILE A 86 -5.24 -7.46 -4.49
CA ILE A 86 -3.99 -8.05 -4.96
C ILE A 86 -2.80 -7.58 -4.12
N GLY A 87 -1.81 -8.45 -4.04
CA GLY A 87 -0.47 -8.22 -3.53
C GLY A 87 0.52 -8.42 -4.63
N LEU A 88 1.53 -7.55 -4.70
CA LEU A 88 2.63 -7.70 -5.64
C LEU A 88 3.91 -7.96 -4.83
N VAL A 89 4.57 -9.08 -5.14
CA VAL A 89 5.88 -9.43 -4.59
C VAL A 89 6.91 -9.21 -5.67
N PHE A 90 7.87 -8.33 -5.41
CA PHE A 90 9.04 -8.17 -6.23
C PHE A 90 10.16 -7.71 -5.33
N ASP A 91 11.24 -8.49 -5.27
CA ASP A 91 12.42 -8.18 -4.49
C ASP A 91 13.63 -8.26 -5.42
N PRO A 92 14.02 -7.13 -6.04
CA PRO A 92 15.06 -7.14 -7.05
C PRO A 92 16.44 -7.51 -6.48
N LEU A 93 16.63 -7.41 -5.16
CA LEU A 93 17.90 -7.76 -4.51
C LEU A 93 18.06 -9.28 -4.39
N ASN A 94 16.98 -9.98 -4.03
CA ASN A 94 16.99 -11.43 -3.84
C ASN A 94 16.58 -12.22 -5.09
N SER A 95 15.79 -11.62 -5.97
CA SER A 95 15.20 -12.26 -7.14
C SER A 95 14.93 -11.24 -8.25
N PRO A 96 15.98 -10.71 -8.91
CA PRO A 96 15.89 -9.61 -9.88
C PRO A 96 15.00 -9.92 -11.09
N SER A 97 14.84 -11.20 -11.42
CA SER A 97 14.09 -11.66 -12.58
C SER A 97 12.76 -12.33 -12.21
N HIS A 98 12.25 -12.13 -10.98
CA HIS A 98 11.06 -12.83 -10.54
C HIS A 98 10.14 -11.97 -9.68
N TYR A 99 8.90 -11.84 -10.14
CA TYR A 99 7.78 -11.28 -9.39
C TYR A 99 6.66 -12.32 -9.20
N MET A 100 5.82 -12.09 -8.20
CA MET A 100 4.59 -12.84 -7.97
C MET A 100 3.40 -11.88 -7.77
N VAL A 101 2.22 -12.32 -8.20
CA VAL A 101 0.94 -11.66 -7.86
C VAL A 101 0.18 -12.58 -6.93
N VAL A 102 -0.30 -12.05 -5.81
CA VAL A 102 -1.01 -12.82 -4.78
C VAL A 102 -2.40 -12.25 -4.57
N CYS A 103 -3.43 -13.09 -4.64
CA CYS A 103 -4.82 -12.70 -4.44
C CYS A 103 -5.41 -13.39 -3.20
N PRO A 104 -5.65 -12.70 -2.08
CA PRO A 104 -6.40 -13.27 -0.97
C PRO A 104 -7.87 -13.45 -1.37
N HIS A 105 -8.47 -14.57 -0.98
CA HIS A 105 -9.88 -14.85 -1.21
C HIS A 105 -10.50 -15.65 -0.06
N THR A 106 -11.82 -15.59 0.07
CA THR A 106 -12.55 -16.38 1.08
C THR A 106 -12.76 -17.80 0.55
N ILE A 107 -12.31 -18.80 1.31
CA ILE A 107 -12.53 -20.23 1.03
C ILE A 107 -13.90 -20.65 1.56
N SER A 108 -14.24 -20.23 2.79
CA SER A 108 -15.50 -20.54 3.45
C SER A 108 -15.83 -19.53 4.55
N GLY A 109 -17.11 -19.44 4.91
CA GLY A 109 -17.59 -18.69 6.07
C GLY A 109 -18.42 -19.62 6.97
N PHE A 110 -18.23 -19.53 8.28
CA PHE A 110 -18.99 -20.30 9.26
C PHE A 110 -19.59 -19.38 10.33
N MET A 111 -20.88 -19.56 10.60
CA MET A 111 -21.54 -19.09 11.82
C MET A 111 -21.36 -20.14 12.91
N SER A 112 -20.78 -19.76 14.05
CA SER A 112 -20.95 -20.58 15.25
C SER A 112 -22.36 -20.38 15.77
N SER A 113 -23.10 -21.47 16.02
CA SER A 113 -24.46 -21.40 16.58
C SER A 113 -24.48 -21.04 18.07
N CYS A 114 -23.31 -21.06 18.73
CA CYS A 114 -23.18 -20.96 20.18
C CYS A 114 -22.78 -19.55 20.65
N ASP A 115 -22.06 -18.83 19.80
CA ASP A 115 -21.57 -17.47 20.04
C ASP A 115 -21.76 -16.75 18.72
N GLU A 116 -22.43 -15.59 18.68
CA GLU A 116 -22.69 -14.74 17.49
C GLU A 116 -21.42 -14.26 16.73
N THR A 117 -20.29 -14.93 16.96
CA THR A 117 -19.02 -14.80 16.26
C THR A 117 -19.07 -15.50 14.91
N PHE A 118 -19.05 -14.68 13.87
CA PHE A 118 -18.83 -15.14 12.52
C PHE A 118 -17.33 -15.26 12.24
N SER A 119 -16.91 -16.36 11.61
CA SER A 119 -15.53 -16.53 11.15
C SER A 119 -15.48 -16.77 9.65
N GLN A 120 -14.44 -16.24 9.01
CA GLN A 120 -14.12 -16.44 7.60
C GLN A 120 -12.73 -17.05 7.48
N VAL A 121 -12.57 -18.01 6.57
CA VAL A 121 -11.28 -18.59 6.23
C VAL A 121 -10.81 -17.98 4.91
N TYR A 122 -9.61 -17.41 4.93
CA TYR A 122 -8.94 -16.81 3.80
C TYR A 122 -7.87 -17.73 3.24
N GLY A 123 -7.90 -17.96 1.93
CA GLY A 123 -6.86 -18.60 1.12
C GLY A 123 -6.18 -17.62 0.19
N PHE A 124 -5.23 -18.10 -0.60
CA PHE A 124 -4.40 -17.26 -1.46
C PHE A 124 -4.11 -17.93 -2.80
N GLU A 125 -4.39 -17.21 -3.90
CA GLU A 125 -3.94 -17.61 -5.23
C GLU A 125 -2.65 -16.88 -5.57
N VAL A 126 -1.66 -17.60 -6.09
CA VAL A 126 -0.33 -17.07 -6.39
C VAL A 126 -0.02 -17.27 -7.87
N PHE A 127 0.14 -16.18 -8.61
CA PHE A 127 0.78 -16.17 -9.92
C PHE A 127 2.29 -16.06 -9.74
N SER A 128 3.03 -16.90 -10.45
CA SER A 128 4.50 -16.85 -10.49
C SER A 128 4.98 -16.48 -11.89
N SER A 129 5.74 -15.39 -12.02
CA SER A 129 6.39 -15.05 -13.30
C SER A 129 7.41 -16.09 -13.78
N ARG A 130 7.87 -16.99 -12.90
CA ARG A 130 8.81 -18.06 -13.26
C ARG A 130 8.10 -19.18 -14.04
N THR A 131 6.87 -19.51 -13.64
CA THR A 131 6.10 -20.58 -14.27
C THR A 131 5.09 -20.05 -15.29
N GLY A 132 4.73 -18.76 -15.20
CA GLY A 132 3.65 -18.17 -15.99
C GLY A 132 2.26 -18.66 -15.57
N LEU A 133 2.14 -19.34 -14.42
CA LEU A 133 0.92 -20.02 -13.99
C LEU A 133 0.43 -19.51 -12.62
N TRP A 134 -0.88 -19.56 -12.44
CA TRP A 134 -1.54 -19.44 -11.15
C TRP A 134 -1.51 -20.79 -10.42
N ARG A 135 -1.33 -20.75 -9.10
CA ARG A 135 -1.52 -21.89 -8.20
C ARG A 135 -2.33 -21.46 -6.98
N GLU A 136 -3.06 -22.40 -6.40
CA GLU A 136 -3.59 -22.23 -5.05
C GLU A 136 -2.46 -22.41 -4.02
N SER A 137 -2.47 -21.60 -2.97
CA SER A 137 -1.58 -21.71 -1.81
C SER A 137 -2.17 -22.69 -0.80
N ASN A 138 -1.33 -23.42 -0.08
CA ASN A 138 -1.80 -24.24 1.05
C ASN A 138 -2.06 -23.40 2.31
N ALA A 139 -1.67 -22.12 2.31
CA ALA A 139 -1.87 -21.23 3.43
C ALA A 139 -3.35 -20.87 3.61
N ALA A 140 -3.83 -20.95 4.84
CA ALA A 140 -5.18 -20.50 5.20
C ALA A 140 -5.18 -19.75 6.53
N VAL A 141 -5.98 -18.69 6.63
CA VAL A 141 -6.11 -17.88 7.85
C VAL A 141 -7.57 -17.76 8.24
N ARG A 142 -7.90 -18.16 9.47
CA ARG A 142 -9.23 -17.92 10.05
C ARG A 142 -9.25 -16.54 10.72
N ILE A 143 -10.21 -15.71 10.33
CA ILE A 143 -10.41 -14.37 10.88
C ILE A 143 -11.85 -14.24 11.36
N PHE A 144 -12.04 -13.61 12.52
CA PHE A 144 -13.35 -13.36 13.11
C PHE A 144 -13.89 -11.97 12.71
N ASN A 145 -15.21 -11.79 12.75
CA ASN A 145 -15.92 -10.52 12.53
C ASN A 145 -16.06 -10.06 11.05
N HIS A 146 -16.20 -10.97 10.09
CA HIS A 146 -16.56 -10.65 8.69
C HIS A 146 -15.77 -9.50 8.06
N SER A 147 -14.46 -9.48 8.29
CA SER A 147 -13.58 -8.45 7.78
C SER A 147 -13.02 -8.86 6.42
N TYR A 148 -13.15 -7.98 5.42
CA TYR A 148 -12.52 -8.17 4.10
C TYR A 148 -11.21 -7.40 4.00
N PRO A 149 -10.21 -7.93 3.29
CA PRO A 149 -9.01 -7.15 2.96
C PRO A 149 -9.42 -5.90 2.19
N MET A 150 -8.89 -4.76 2.60
CA MET A 150 -8.95 -3.55 1.79
C MET A 150 -8.13 -3.76 0.51
N LYS A 151 -8.44 -2.99 -0.54
CA LYS A 151 -7.81 -3.15 -1.87
C LYS A 151 -6.29 -3.02 -1.88
N ARG A 152 -5.71 -2.37 -0.87
CA ARG A 152 -4.30 -2.04 -0.83
C ARG A 152 -3.51 -3.09 -0.09
N SER A 153 -2.40 -3.49 -0.71
CA SER A 153 -1.36 -4.32 -0.13
C SER A 153 -0.06 -3.55 0.05
N VAL A 154 0.75 -4.02 0.98
CA VAL A 154 2.12 -3.54 1.20
C VAL A 154 3.04 -4.75 1.22
N PHE A 155 4.14 -4.67 0.46
CA PHE A 155 5.23 -5.63 0.56
C PHE A 155 6.33 -5.07 1.47
N ALA A 156 6.52 -5.67 2.63
CA ALA A 156 7.52 -5.27 3.61
C ALA A 156 8.05 -6.51 4.34
N GLY A 157 9.32 -6.51 4.74
CA GLY A 157 9.90 -7.61 5.52
C GLY A 157 9.83 -8.97 4.84
N GLY A 158 9.78 -9.00 3.50
CA GLY A 158 9.60 -10.21 2.70
C GLY A 158 8.17 -10.76 2.67
N LYS A 159 7.19 -10.07 3.26
CA LYS A 159 5.79 -10.50 3.39
C LYS A 159 4.85 -9.50 2.74
N LEU A 160 3.70 -9.99 2.29
CA LEU A 160 2.59 -9.14 1.89
C LEU A 160 1.67 -8.90 3.08
N TYR A 161 1.13 -7.69 3.14
CA TYR A 161 0.18 -7.27 4.16
C TYR A 161 -1.03 -6.61 3.50
N TRP A 162 -2.23 -6.96 3.97
CA TRP A 162 -3.48 -6.28 3.62
C TRP A 162 -4.16 -5.79 4.87
N ARG A 163 -4.50 -4.51 4.88
CA ARG A 163 -5.27 -3.94 5.97
C ARG A 163 -6.70 -4.52 5.95
N MET A 164 -7.20 -4.86 7.13
CA MET A 164 -8.62 -5.09 7.40
C MET A 164 -9.11 -4.07 8.44
N PRO A 165 -10.42 -3.97 8.73
CA PRO A 165 -10.93 -3.04 9.74
C PRO A 165 -10.27 -3.17 11.11
N VAL A 166 -10.09 -4.40 11.61
CA VAL A 166 -9.59 -4.68 12.97
C VAL A 166 -8.30 -5.50 13.02
N ASP A 167 -7.87 -6.03 11.87
CA ASP A 167 -6.70 -6.89 11.70
C ASP A 167 -5.86 -6.43 10.50
N ILE A 168 -4.68 -7.00 10.37
CA ILE A 168 -3.89 -6.98 9.14
C ILE A 168 -3.61 -8.42 8.77
N LEU A 169 -4.10 -8.84 7.60
CA LEU A 169 -3.79 -10.13 7.00
C LEU A 169 -2.38 -10.07 6.43
N TRP A 170 -1.60 -11.14 6.62
CA TRP A 170 -0.27 -11.22 6.04
C TRP A 170 0.00 -12.60 5.40
N PHE A 171 0.86 -12.59 4.40
CA PHE A 171 1.27 -13.78 3.64
C PHE A 171 2.77 -13.78 3.38
N ASP A 172 3.42 -14.89 3.73
CA ASP A 172 4.82 -15.18 3.42
C ASP A 172 4.92 -16.14 2.22
N HIS A 173 5.25 -15.57 1.07
CA HIS A 173 5.36 -16.28 -0.19
C HIS A 173 6.51 -17.30 -0.24
N LYS A 174 7.53 -17.17 0.61
CA LYS A 174 8.72 -18.04 0.56
C LYS A 174 8.45 -19.42 1.14
N ILE A 175 7.59 -19.46 2.15
CA ILE A 175 7.29 -20.67 2.92
C ILE A 175 5.82 -21.09 2.80
N ASP A 176 5.03 -20.39 1.99
CA ASP A 176 3.60 -20.64 1.78
C ASP A 176 2.82 -20.63 3.10
N TYR A 177 3.06 -19.62 3.93
CA TYR A 177 2.44 -19.47 5.26
C TYR A 177 1.76 -18.11 5.42
N ALA A 178 0.75 -18.04 6.25
CA ALA A 178 -0.06 -16.84 6.43
C ALA A 178 -0.55 -16.71 7.86
N GLY A 179 -0.95 -15.49 8.22
CA GLY A 179 -1.62 -15.23 9.47
C GLY A 179 -2.28 -13.87 9.46
N HIS A 180 -2.73 -13.44 10.63
CA HIS A 180 -3.18 -12.08 10.84
C HIS A 180 -2.55 -11.53 12.13
N LEU A 181 -2.54 -10.21 12.24
CA LEU A 181 -2.11 -9.51 13.44
C LEU A 181 -3.16 -8.43 13.75
N ARG A 182 -3.47 -8.22 15.02
CA ARG A 182 -4.44 -7.18 15.42
C ARG A 182 -3.88 -5.79 15.16
N SER A 183 -4.73 -4.88 14.69
CA SER A 183 -4.36 -3.47 14.58
C SER A 183 -3.89 -2.92 15.94
N PRO A 184 -2.86 -2.04 15.98
CA PRO A 184 -2.32 -1.52 17.24
C PRO A 184 -3.30 -0.63 18.00
N VAL A 185 -4.25 -0.06 17.27
CA VAL A 185 -5.28 0.84 17.82
C VAL A 185 -6.63 0.15 17.72
N LYS A 186 -7.28 -0.04 18.87
CA LYS A 186 -8.66 -0.50 18.93
C LYS A 186 -9.54 0.69 18.51
N GLU A 187 -10.30 0.55 17.42
CA GLU A 187 -11.34 1.53 17.10
C GLU A 187 -12.39 1.51 18.22
N LYS A 188 -12.35 2.50 19.12
CA LYS A 188 -13.36 2.71 20.17
C LYS A 188 -14.36 3.75 19.69
N GLY A 189 -15.61 3.35 19.45
CA GLY A 189 -16.73 4.27 19.25
C GLY A 189 -16.69 5.10 17.96
N GLU A 190 -17.77 5.86 17.75
CA GLU A 190 -18.39 6.31 16.49
C GLU A 190 -17.55 7.08 15.44
N MET A 191 -16.24 7.32 15.63
CA MET A 191 -15.45 8.09 14.66
C MET A 191 -14.34 7.26 14.02
N ARG A 192 -14.51 6.96 12.72
CA ARG A 192 -13.54 6.23 11.88
C ARG A 192 -12.19 6.92 11.89
N SER A 193 -11.22 6.35 12.62
CA SER A 193 -9.83 6.79 12.53
C SER A 193 -9.34 6.62 11.09
N HIS A 194 -8.65 7.63 10.57
CA HIS A 194 -8.03 7.52 9.25
C HIS A 194 -6.72 6.79 9.43
N VAL A 195 -6.62 5.64 8.79
CA VAL A 195 -5.52 4.70 8.96
C VAL A 195 -4.94 4.39 7.58
N GLU A 196 -3.64 4.18 7.52
CA GLU A 196 -2.96 3.68 6.34
C GLU A 196 -1.80 2.76 6.74
N ILE A 197 -1.52 1.75 5.91
CA ILE A 197 -0.33 0.90 6.06
C ILE A 197 0.71 1.25 5.00
N GLY A 198 1.98 1.07 5.33
CA GLY A 198 3.09 1.38 4.44
C GLY A 198 4.34 0.58 4.74
N GLU A 199 5.41 0.81 4.00
CA GLU A 199 6.72 0.19 4.23
C GLU A 199 7.68 1.26 4.76
N CYS A 200 8.30 1.02 5.92
CA CYS A 200 9.35 1.89 6.45
C CYS A 200 10.59 1.05 6.78
N ARG A 201 11.68 1.29 6.05
CA ARG A 201 12.98 0.60 6.25
C ARG A 201 12.91 -0.93 6.19
N GLY A 202 12.12 -1.44 5.27
CA GLY A 202 11.85 -2.85 5.09
C GLY A 202 10.84 -3.41 6.10
N GLU A 203 10.19 -2.59 6.91
CA GLU A 203 9.23 -3.03 7.94
C GLU A 203 7.83 -2.50 7.64
N LEU A 204 6.79 -3.24 8.04
CA LEU A 204 5.44 -2.73 7.95
C LEU A 204 5.26 -1.56 8.93
N SER A 205 4.69 -0.47 8.43
CA SER A 205 4.23 0.66 9.23
C SER A 205 2.70 0.72 9.23
N TYR A 206 2.17 1.23 10.33
CA TYR A 206 0.75 1.55 10.50
C TYR A 206 0.65 2.98 11.02
N THR A 207 0.03 3.86 10.23
CA THR A 207 -0.17 5.26 10.58
C THR A 207 -1.65 5.49 10.83
N THR A 208 -2.00 6.12 11.94
CA THR A 208 -3.38 6.48 12.25
C THR A 208 -3.48 7.93 12.74
N ILE A 209 -4.59 8.57 12.40
CA ILE A 209 -4.98 9.87 12.91
C ILE A 209 -6.13 9.67 13.91
N THR A 210 -5.82 9.79 15.20
CA THR A 210 -6.76 9.73 16.32
C THR A 210 -7.39 11.11 16.55
N ASN A 211 -8.14 11.28 17.64
CA ASN A 211 -8.73 12.57 18.02
C ASN A 211 -7.70 13.63 18.37
N THR A 212 -6.58 13.20 18.95
CA THR A 212 -5.58 14.08 19.54
C THR A 212 -4.25 13.98 18.83
N ASP A 213 -3.98 12.86 18.16
CA ASP A 213 -2.63 12.51 17.74
C ASP A 213 -2.59 11.85 16.36
N ILE A 214 -1.45 12.00 15.70
CA ILE A 214 -1.00 11.09 14.64
C ILE A 214 -0.04 10.09 15.28
N GLU A 215 -0.40 8.82 15.23
CA GLU A 215 0.43 7.73 15.75
C GLU A 215 1.03 6.92 14.60
N ILE A 216 2.31 6.60 14.72
CA ILE A 216 3.03 5.73 13.78
C ILE A 216 3.57 4.54 14.53
N TRP A 217 3.18 3.37 14.09
CA TRP A 217 3.58 2.08 14.65
C TRP A 217 4.36 1.30 13.62
N ILE A 218 5.38 0.57 14.07
CA ILE A 218 6.19 -0.32 13.22
C ILE A 218 6.04 -1.74 13.72
N VAL A 219 5.84 -2.69 12.81
CA VAL A 219 5.80 -4.11 13.16
C VAL A 219 7.22 -4.59 13.49
N LYS A 220 7.36 -5.35 14.57
CA LYS A 220 8.59 -6.04 14.94
C LYS A 220 8.31 -7.51 15.14
N ALA A 221 9.13 -8.37 14.56
CA ALA A 221 9.08 -9.79 14.85
C ALA A 221 9.64 -10.05 16.26
N LYS A 222 8.87 -10.73 17.10
CA LYS A 222 9.33 -11.28 18.38
C LYS A 222 9.96 -12.65 18.20
N LYS A 223 9.29 -13.48 17.40
CA LYS A 223 9.67 -14.84 17.01
C LYS A 223 9.20 -15.08 15.58
N GLU A 224 9.48 -16.27 15.07
CA GLU A 224 8.92 -16.71 13.81
C GLU A 224 7.38 -16.61 13.85
N PHE A 225 6.82 -15.79 12.94
CA PHE A 225 5.37 -15.52 12.82
C PHE A 225 4.68 -14.83 14.01
N GLU A 226 5.42 -14.43 15.03
CA GLU A 226 4.90 -13.65 16.16
C GLU A 226 5.33 -12.19 16.01
N PHE A 227 4.36 -11.30 15.90
CA PHE A 227 4.57 -9.88 15.61
C PHE A 227 4.02 -8.99 16.72
N ASP A 228 4.76 -7.92 17.01
CA ASP A 228 4.35 -6.87 17.93
C ASP A 228 4.40 -5.51 17.24
N TRP A 229 3.59 -4.60 17.76
CA TRP A 229 3.62 -3.20 17.35
C TRP A 229 4.48 -2.38 18.31
N VAL A 230 5.45 -1.67 17.76
CA VAL A 230 6.23 -0.67 18.49
C VAL A 230 5.82 0.72 18.03
N LYS A 231 5.29 1.53 18.95
CA LYS A 231 4.98 2.94 18.66
C LYS A 231 6.29 3.68 18.41
N LYS A 232 6.47 4.17 17.20
CA LYS A 232 7.67 4.90 16.79
C LYS A 232 7.51 6.39 16.99
N TYR A 233 6.35 6.94 16.65
CA TYR A 233 6.05 8.37 16.82
C TYR A 233 4.64 8.58 17.36
N ASN A 234 4.50 9.63 18.14
CA ASN A 234 3.24 10.18 18.60
C ASN A 234 3.31 11.70 18.42
N ILE A 235 2.49 12.25 17.53
CA ILE A 235 2.54 13.67 17.15
C ILE A 235 1.19 14.27 17.50
N ARG A 236 1.17 15.29 18.35
CA ARG A 236 -0.09 15.96 18.69
C ARG A 236 -0.62 16.70 17.48
N LEU A 237 -1.90 16.54 17.19
CA LEU A 237 -2.56 17.27 16.11
C LEU A 237 -2.53 18.78 16.36
N ALA A 238 -2.61 19.21 17.63
CA ALA A 238 -2.47 20.62 17.99
C ALA A 238 -1.17 21.23 17.45
N ASP A 239 -0.04 20.55 17.60
CA ASP A 239 1.27 21.02 17.13
C ASP A 239 1.33 21.19 15.60
N ILE A 240 0.53 20.41 14.85
CA ILE A 240 0.42 20.53 13.39
C ILE A 240 -0.49 21.72 13.03
N LEU A 241 -1.61 21.86 13.72
CA LEU A 241 -2.62 22.90 13.46
C LEU A 241 -2.13 24.30 13.84
N GLU A 242 -1.33 24.42 14.90
CA GLU A 242 -0.69 25.69 15.28
C GLU A 242 0.30 26.18 14.20
N LYS A 243 0.94 25.24 13.49
CA LYS A 243 1.92 25.53 12.44
C LYS A 243 1.33 25.69 11.05
N SER A 244 0.03 25.44 10.89
CA SER A 244 -0.66 25.63 9.63
C SER A 244 -1.10 27.08 9.49
N GLU A 245 -0.13 28.01 9.35
CA GLU A 245 -0.37 29.45 9.23
C GLU A 245 -1.44 29.76 8.16
N GLY A 246 -2.62 30.20 8.59
CA GLY A 246 -3.74 30.59 7.70
C GLY A 246 -4.50 29.44 7.02
N LEU A 247 -4.13 28.20 7.28
CA LEU A 247 -4.80 27.01 6.71
C LEU A 247 -5.78 26.45 7.75
N VAL A 248 -7.07 26.51 7.43
CA VAL A 248 -8.10 25.81 8.21
C VAL A 248 -8.07 24.33 7.82
N ILE A 249 -7.14 23.57 8.42
CA ILE A 249 -7.08 22.11 8.26
C ILE A 249 -8.07 21.50 9.24
N ARG A 250 -9.15 20.88 8.73
CA ARG A 250 -10.02 20.09 9.58
C ARG A 250 -9.52 18.66 9.67
N ARG A 251 -9.64 18.07 10.85
CA ARG A 251 -9.16 16.71 11.12
C ARG A 251 -9.82 15.65 10.23
N ASP A 252 -11.12 15.75 10.00
CA ASP A 252 -11.91 14.84 9.15
C ASP A 252 -11.50 14.89 7.67
N GLU A 253 -10.80 15.97 7.28
CA GLU A 253 -10.21 16.16 5.97
C GLU A 253 -8.78 15.60 5.86
N MET A 254 -8.13 15.26 6.98
CA MET A 254 -6.78 14.69 7.00
C MET A 254 -6.81 13.19 6.73
N ARG A 255 -5.94 12.68 5.86
CA ARG A 255 -5.73 11.24 5.66
C ARG A 255 -4.24 10.95 5.74
N PRO A 256 -3.80 10.02 6.59
CA PRO A 256 -2.40 9.63 6.58
C PRO A 256 -2.08 8.97 5.24
N LEU A 257 -0.85 9.14 4.81
CA LEU A 257 -0.29 8.49 3.64
C LEU A 257 0.74 7.45 4.12
N PRO A 258 1.11 6.46 3.28
CA PRO A 258 2.10 5.46 3.67
C PRO A 258 3.37 6.10 4.23
N PHE A 259 3.76 5.68 5.44
CA PHE A 259 4.93 6.22 6.11
C PHE A 259 6.19 5.53 5.57
N GLU A 260 6.88 6.19 4.64
CA GLU A 260 8.04 5.60 3.97
C GLU A 260 9.39 6.19 4.38
N TRP A 261 9.39 7.38 4.98
CA TRP A 261 10.61 8.14 5.22
C TRP A 261 10.86 8.35 6.71
N GLU A 262 12.08 8.10 7.17
CA GLU A 262 12.42 8.24 8.58
C GLU A 262 12.17 9.68 9.06
N GLY A 263 11.24 9.80 10.02
CA GLY A 263 10.93 11.07 10.67
C GLY A 263 10.14 12.04 9.78
N MET A 264 9.51 11.60 8.70
CA MET A 264 8.65 12.47 7.88
C MET A 264 7.28 11.82 7.65
N VAL A 265 6.23 12.53 8.07
CA VAL A 265 4.85 12.09 7.93
C VAL A 265 4.20 12.83 6.78
N LEU A 266 3.51 12.09 5.92
CA LEU A 266 2.70 12.67 4.86
C LEU A 266 1.24 12.54 5.21
N PHE A 267 0.50 13.62 5.01
CA PHE A 267 -0.94 13.58 5.09
C PHE A 267 -1.57 14.40 3.97
N LEU A 268 -2.64 13.83 3.43
CA LEU A 268 -3.52 14.48 2.49
C LEU A 268 -4.54 15.29 3.29
N VAL A 269 -4.66 16.58 3.00
CA VAL A 269 -5.71 17.45 3.53
C VAL A 269 -6.67 17.79 2.39
N LYS A 270 -7.92 17.35 2.51
CA LYS A 270 -8.95 17.60 1.50
C LYS A 270 -9.77 18.85 1.84
N ALA A 271 -9.41 19.99 1.26
CA ALA A 271 -10.21 21.22 1.38
C ALA A 271 -11.13 21.39 0.16
N LYS A 272 -12.45 21.24 0.36
CA LYS A 272 -13.47 21.35 -0.71
C LYS A 272 -13.17 20.41 -1.89
N ARG A 273 -12.88 20.97 -3.09
CA ARG A 273 -12.59 20.24 -4.34
C ARG A 273 -11.10 19.89 -4.51
N ASN A 274 -10.22 20.43 -3.66
CA ASN A 274 -8.78 20.29 -3.81
C ASN A 274 -8.20 19.45 -2.65
N GLY A 275 -7.17 18.67 -2.94
CA GLY A 275 -6.42 17.93 -1.93
C GLY A 275 -4.98 18.38 -1.90
N TYR A 276 -4.50 18.84 -0.75
CA TYR A 276 -3.13 19.27 -0.53
C TYR A 276 -2.36 18.16 0.14
N ILE A 277 -1.10 17.95 -0.24
CA ILE A 277 -0.23 17.03 0.47
C ILE A 277 0.72 17.87 1.30
N TYR A 278 0.76 17.60 2.61
CA TYR A 278 1.70 18.20 3.53
C TYR A 278 2.69 17.17 4.02
N THR A 279 3.91 17.63 4.22
CA THR A 279 4.98 16.92 4.92
C THR A 279 5.15 17.53 6.31
N TYR A 280 5.15 16.68 7.33
CA TYR A 280 5.53 17.06 8.69
C TYR A 280 6.81 16.32 9.08
N TYR A 281 7.84 17.10 9.40
CA TYR A 281 9.14 16.59 9.80
C TYR A 281 9.17 16.40 11.32
N VAL A 282 9.07 15.16 11.78
CA VAL A 282 8.89 14.82 13.20
C VAL A 282 10.01 15.35 14.08
N LYS A 283 11.26 15.40 13.58
CA LYS A 283 12.42 15.88 14.37
C LYS A 283 12.42 17.40 14.55
N THR A 284 12.06 18.15 13.50
CA THR A 284 12.09 19.62 13.52
C THR A 284 10.73 20.22 13.90
N GLY A 285 9.68 19.40 13.87
CA GLY A 285 8.29 19.82 13.92
C GLY A 285 7.89 20.71 12.74
N GLU A 286 8.66 20.75 11.66
CA GLU A 286 8.38 21.64 10.54
C GLU A 286 7.24 21.10 9.69
N LEU A 287 6.27 21.96 9.36
CA LEU A 287 5.18 21.66 8.44
C LEU A 287 5.45 22.35 7.10
N LYS A 288 5.52 21.58 6.02
CA LYS A 288 5.72 22.08 4.66
C LYS A 288 4.61 21.62 3.74
N LEU A 289 4.11 22.55 2.93
CA LEU A 289 3.27 22.21 1.78
C LEU A 289 4.15 21.47 0.77
N PHE A 290 3.85 20.20 0.54
CA PHE A 290 4.62 19.35 -0.35
C PHE A 290 4.07 19.38 -1.76
N TYR A 291 2.74 19.43 -1.91
CA TYR A 291 2.09 19.51 -3.20
C TYR A 291 0.77 20.27 -3.12
N LYS A 292 0.61 21.23 -4.03
CA LYS A 292 -0.63 21.98 -4.28
C LYS A 292 -1.11 21.67 -5.70
N PRO A 293 -2.22 20.96 -5.86
CA PRO A 293 -2.79 20.79 -7.19
C PRO A 293 -3.59 22.02 -7.60
N GLU A 294 -3.59 22.28 -8.91
CA GLU A 294 -4.57 23.19 -9.51
C GLU A 294 -5.96 22.56 -9.57
N GLU A 295 -6.10 21.24 -9.73
CA GLU A 295 -7.37 20.49 -9.65
C GLU A 295 -7.06 18.99 -9.39
N MET A 296 -7.55 18.37 -8.31
CA MET A 296 -7.22 16.96 -7.99
C MET A 296 -8.43 16.12 -7.53
N LYS A 297 -8.59 14.95 -8.15
CA LYS A 297 -9.19 13.79 -7.49
C LYS A 297 -8.04 12.98 -6.88
N VAL A 298 -7.69 13.25 -5.63
CA VAL A 298 -6.59 12.52 -4.98
C VAL A 298 -7.06 11.12 -4.65
N VAL A 299 -6.41 10.12 -5.24
CA VAL A 299 -6.40 8.78 -4.69
C VAL A 299 -4.95 8.51 -4.30
N PRO A 300 -4.63 8.38 -2.99
CA PRO A 300 -3.27 8.14 -2.56
C PRO A 300 -2.83 6.76 -3.00
N TYR A 301 -1.61 6.65 -3.50
CA TYR A 301 -1.07 5.42 -4.02
C TYR A 301 0.40 5.24 -3.54
N PHE A 302 0.74 3.95 -3.37
CA PHE A 302 1.95 3.22 -2.98
C PHE A 302 3.30 3.86 -2.64
N SER A 303 4.06 3.00 -1.94
CA SER A 303 5.51 2.91 -2.04
C SER A 303 5.96 2.41 -3.39
N TYR A 304 6.71 3.26 -4.06
CA TYR A 304 7.43 2.99 -5.29
C TYR A 304 8.91 3.18 -5.01
N ARG A 305 9.68 2.10 -4.85
CA ARG A 305 11.14 2.23 -4.97
C ARG A 305 11.47 2.10 -6.44
N SER A 306 12.09 3.13 -7.03
CA SER A 306 12.53 3.04 -8.43
C SER A 306 13.56 1.90 -8.54
N SER A 307 13.13 0.79 -9.14
CA SER A 307 14.05 -0.24 -9.59
C SER A 307 14.30 0.01 -11.07
N LEU A 308 15.57 0.21 -11.42
CA LEU A 308 16.01 0.20 -12.81
C LEU A 308 16.02 -1.23 -13.39
N ALA A 309 15.66 -2.25 -12.60
CA ALA A 309 15.57 -3.61 -13.10
C ALA A 309 14.47 -3.65 -14.19
N PRO A 310 14.79 -4.03 -15.44
CA PRO A 310 13.78 -4.25 -16.45
C PRO A 310 12.79 -5.30 -15.94
N LEU A 311 11.54 -5.28 -16.43
CA LEU A 311 10.71 -6.45 -16.19
C LEU A 311 11.48 -7.66 -16.74
N PRO A 312 11.55 -8.77 -15.99
CA PRO A 312 12.20 -9.97 -16.50
C PRO A 312 11.57 -10.28 -17.86
N LYS A 313 12.41 -10.43 -18.90
CA LYS A 313 11.93 -10.77 -20.25
C LYS A 313 11.11 -12.05 -20.12
N LEU A 314 9.82 -11.94 -20.42
CA LEU A 314 8.92 -13.08 -20.39
C LEU A 314 9.09 -13.87 -21.69
N CYS A 315 9.33 -15.17 -21.55
CA CYS A 315 9.00 -16.11 -22.61
C CYS A 315 7.48 -16.30 -22.58
N GLY A 316 6.80 -15.90 -23.66
CA GLY A 316 5.43 -16.31 -23.93
C GLY A 316 5.37 -17.74 -24.46
#